data_AF-A0A420YB23-F1
#
_entry.id   AF-A0A420YB23-F1
#
_cell.length_a   1.000
_cell.length_b   1.000
_cell.length_c   1.000
_cell.angle_alpha   90.00
_cell.angle_beta   90.00
_cell.angle_gamma   90.00
#
_symmetry.space_group_name_H-M   'P 1'
#
loop_
_entity.id
_entity.type
_entity.pdbx_description
1 polymer ?
#
loop_
_entity_poly.entity_id
_entity_poly.type
_entity_poly.pdbx_seq_one_letter_code
_entity_poly.pdbx_strand_id
1 'polypeptide(L)'
;MTTLNASRQRNYAPSSRASSPHSSSNEDAPLPFPTALPRSDFLSPTFDAATYLSNLHTASSRHQSLSDLRTELRERSAAISAELLELVNSNYASFLGLGDELRGGADKVGDVRVALLGYKRQVEEVKRAVGERREEVRMTVGELRGVGGAVELGRGMEELGTRVELLEKKLVVGSYAGRVKQDGVDGKAEDDGFWEEEGSGEEEGEDVEGQEDEAGFVGSSPAKLGSLARDYVLIERLADSLGTDLPFVRKMEERIMRYAETEATRVLKEK
;
A
#
# COMPACT_ATOMS: atom_id res chain seq x y z
N MET A 1 -17.19 -8.63 48.19
CA MET A 1 -16.59 -8.85 49.53
C MET A 1 -15.29 -8.08 49.61
N THR A 2 -14.97 -7.61 50.82
CA THR A 2 -13.83 -6.76 51.23
C THR A 2 -14.09 -5.24 51.15
N THR A 3 -14.65 -4.76 52.26
CA THR A 3 -14.95 -3.36 52.57
C THR A 3 -13.71 -2.60 53.05
N LEU A 4 -13.63 -1.35 52.60
CA LEU A 4 -12.79 -0.28 53.13
C LEU A 4 -12.97 -0.11 54.65
N ASN A 5 -11.88 0.17 55.38
CA ASN A 5 -11.97 0.72 56.72
C ASN A 5 -11.03 1.93 56.85
N ALA A 6 -11.62 3.12 56.74
CA ALA A 6 -10.98 4.41 56.93
C ALA A 6 -11.33 4.93 58.33
N SER A 7 -10.39 4.88 59.26
CA SER A 7 -10.55 5.43 60.60
C SER A 7 -10.16 6.91 60.62
N ARG A 8 -11.19 7.76 60.52
CA ARG A 8 -11.13 9.22 60.65
C ARG A 8 -11.69 9.60 62.02
N GLN A 9 -10.87 10.12 62.93
CA GLN A 9 -11.36 10.94 64.04
C GLN A 9 -10.42 12.14 64.24
N ARG A 10 -10.95 13.32 63.92
CA ARG A 10 -10.46 14.62 64.39
C ARG A 10 -11.55 15.25 65.25
N ASN A 11 -11.12 15.77 66.41
CA ASN A 11 -11.62 16.93 67.17
C ASN A 11 -13.06 16.82 67.71
N TYR A 12 -13.38 17.15 68.97
CA TYR A 12 -13.19 18.43 69.66
C TYR A 12 -13.20 18.32 71.21
N ALA A 13 -12.49 19.24 71.88
CA ALA A 13 -12.52 19.57 73.34
C ALA A 13 -13.79 20.40 73.70
N PRO A 14 -14.07 20.88 74.96
CA PRO A 14 -13.26 20.87 76.19
C PRO A 14 -14.03 20.55 77.50
N SER A 15 -13.32 20.30 78.61
CA SER A 15 -13.87 20.61 79.94
C SER A 15 -12.76 21.13 80.84
N SER A 16 -12.93 22.40 81.17
CA SER A 16 -12.10 23.27 81.98
C SER A 16 -12.02 22.81 83.43
N ARG A 17 -10.80 22.55 83.91
CA ARG A 17 -10.46 22.67 85.32
C ARG A 17 -9.37 23.72 85.44
N ALA A 18 -9.80 24.89 85.92
CA ALA A 18 -8.91 25.97 86.26
C ALA A 18 -7.99 25.56 87.41
N SER A 19 -6.68 25.70 87.20
CA SER A 19 -5.70 25.81 88.26
C SER A 19 -4.63 26.79 87.79
N SER A 20 -4.64 27.95 88.45
CA SER A 20 -3.74 29.09 88.26
C SER A 20 -2.27 28.70 88.44
N PRO A 21 -1.31 29.51 87.94
CA PRO A 21 0.05 29.09 87.65
C PRO A 21 0.89 29.06 88.93
N HIS A 22 1.48 27.91 89.22
CA HIS A 22 2.58 27.84 90.18
C HIS A 22 3.87 27.65 89.39
N SER A 23 4.73 28.67 89.44
CA SER A 23 6.08 28.64 88.89
C SER A 23 6.90 27.61 89.67
N SER A 24 6.98 26.38 89.16
CA SER A 24 8.00 25.43 89.57
C SER A 24 8.99 25.27 88.41
N SER A 25 10.17 25.86 88.59
CA SER A 25 11.35 25.62 87.79
C SER A 25 11.62 24.11 87.73
N ASN A 26 11.30 23.47 86.61
CA ASN A 26 11.69 22.08 86.35
C ASN A 26 13.17 22.08 85.94
N GLU A 27 14.05 21.84 86.90
CA GLU A 27 15.51 21.68 86.73
C GLU A 27 15.93 20.27 86.27
N ASP A 28 15.00 19.45 85.76
CA ASP A 28 15.24 18.07 85.29
C ASP A 28 14.92 17.89 83.80
N ALA A 29 15.37 18.83 82.96
CA ALA A 29 15.41 18.60 81.52
C ALA A 29 16.61 17.68 81.19
N PRO A 30 16.42 16.54 80.48
CA PRO A 30 17.52 15.67 80.11
C PRO A 30 18.56 16.46 79.30
N LEU A 31 19.80 16.45 79.79
CA LEU A 31 20.91 17.15 79.14
C LEU A 31 21.04 16.67 77.68
N PRO A 32 21.25 17.59 76.72
CA PRO A 32 21.38 17.21 75.33
C PRO A 32 22.62 16.32 75.13
N PHE A 33 22.41 15.16 74.50
CA PHE A 33 23.52 14.31 74.07
C PHE A 33 24.39 15.03 73.03
N PRO A 34 25.71 14.84 73.07
CA PRO A 34 26.59 15.41 72.05
C PRO A 34 26.23 14.86 70.67
N THR A 35 26.06 15.78 69.71
CA THR A 35 25.79 15.45 68.31
C THR A 35 27.08 15.02 67.62
N ALA A 36 27.03 13.92 66.87
CA ALA A 36 28.16 13.47 66.06
C ALA A 36 28.62 14.56 65.09
N LEU A 37 29.93 14.70 64.92
CA LEU A 37 30.62 15.65 64.02
C LEU A 37 30.10 15.51 62.57
N PRO A 38 29.43 16.47 61.96
CA PRO A 38 28.91 16.29 60.61
C PRO A 38 30.03 16.27 59.55
N ARG A 39 29.90 15.40 58.54
CA ARG A 39 30.88 15.27 57.43
C ARG A 39 31.03 16.55 56.62
N SER A 40 29.94 17.32 56.49
CA SER A 40 29.89 18.57 55.75
C SER A 40 30.94 19.58 56.19
N ASP A 41 31.27 19.58 57.48
CA ASP A 41 32.14 20.60 58.07
C ASP A 41 33.59 20.43 57.63
N PHE A 42 33.97 19.21 57.24
CA PHE A 42 35.31 18.86 56.74
C PHE A 42 35.46 19.02 55.22
N LEU A 43 34.38 19.34 54.49
CA LEU A 43 34.41 19.51 53.03
C LEU A 43 34.67 20.96 52.60
N SER A 44 34.80 21.89 53.56
CA SER A 44 35.03 23.30 53.23
C SER A 44 36.44 23.49 52.65
N PRO A 45 36.61 24.19 51.51
CA PRO A 45 37.92 24.43 50.91
C PRO A 45 38.83 25.35 51.75
N THR A 46 38.30 25.99 52.78
CA THR A 46 39.03 26.85 53.74
C THR A 46 38.97 26.28 55.15
N PHE A 47 38.93 24.95 55.28
CA PHE A 47 38.84 24.31 56.58
C PHE A 47 40.10 24.59 57.41
N ASP A 48 39.90 25.19 58.58
CA ASP A 48 40.96 25.36 59.58
C ASP A 48 40.59 24.60 60.85
N ALA A 49 41.44 23.64 61.21
CA ALA A 49 41.21 22.75 62.33
C ALA A 49 41.22 23.51 63.67
N ALA A 50 42.01 24.58 63.80
CA ALA A 50 42.15 25.32 65.05
C ALA A 50 40.87 26.10 65.36
N THR A 51 40.34 26.83 64.38
CA THR A 51 39.07 27.56 64.50
C THR A 51 37.85 26.64 64.61
N TYR A 52 37.86 25.49 63.92
CA TYR A 52 36.79 24.51 64.00
C TYR A 52 36.67 23.88 65.40
N LEU A 53 37.80 23.46 66.00
CA LEU A 53 37.81 22.87 67.35
C LEU A 53 37.47 23.90 68.43
N SER A 54 37.90 25.16 68.27
CA SER A 54 37.52 26.23 69.21
C SER A 54 36.02 26.53 69.15
N ASN A 55 35.43 26.55 67.96
CA ASN A 55 34.00 26.81 67.78
C ASN A 55 33.14 25.65 68.29
N LEU A 56 33.57 24.40 68.09
CA LEU A 56 32.92 23.22 68.67
C LEU A 56 32.87 23.28 70.20
N HIS A 57 34.03 23.52 70.81
CA HIS A 57 34.16 23.58 72.27
C HIS A 57 33.33 24.72 72.89
N THR A 58 33.09 25.80 72.14
CA THR A 58 32.39 27.00 72.63
C THR A 58 30.88 26.95 72.36
N ALA A 59 30.44 26.34 71.26
CA ALA A 59 29.05 26.43 70.79
C ALA A 59 28.18 25.19 71.04
N SER A 60 28.74 23.97 71.04
CA SER A 60 27.92 22.75 70.99
C SER A 60 28.34 21.64 71.98
N SER A 61 29.57 21.65 72.50
CA SER A 61 30.14 20.47 73.18
C SER A 61 30.76 20.71 74.55
N ARG A 62 30.18 21.58 75.38
CA ARG A 62 30.60 21.73 76.80
C ARG A 62 30.51 20.40 77.59
N HIS A 63 29.74 19.43 77.10
CA HIS A 63 29.51 18.12 77.73
C HIS A 63 30.21 16.94 77.04
N GLN A 64 31.07 17.15 76.04
CA GLN A 64 31.83 16.07 75.38
C GLN A 64 33.23 15.93 75.99
N SER A 65 33.66 14.70 76.28
CA SER A 65 35.01 14.44 76.78
C SER A 65 36.06 14.51 75.66
N LEU A 66 37.27 15.00 75.97
CA LEU A 66 38.38 15.03 75.00
C LEU A 66 38.75 13.62 74.49
N SER A 67 38.56 12.59 75.30
CA SER A 67 38.75 11.20 74.88
C SER A 67 37.76 10.79 73.80
N ASP A 68 36.49 11.20 73.95
CA ASP A 68 35.39 10.86 73.04
C ASP A 68 35.53 11.60 71.69
N LEU A 69 35.89 12.90 71.74
CA LEU A 69 36.21 13.67 70.54
C LEU A 69 37.43 13.09 69.79
N ARG A 70 38.42 12.57 70.52
CA ARG A 70 39.60 11.93 69.92
C ARG A 70 39.27 10.58 69.29
N THR A 71 38.38 9.80 69.88
CA THR A 71 37.91 8.54 69.29
C THR A 71 37.06 8.81 68.05
N GLU A 72 36.14 9.77 68.11
CA GLU A 72 35.28 10.12 66.96
C GLU A 72 36.09 10.67 65.77
N LEU A 73 37.09 11.52 66.04
CA LEU A 73 37.96 12.05 64.98
C LEU A 73 38.84 10.95 64.35
N ARG A 74 39.29 9.97 65.15
CA ARG A 74 40.03 8.80 64.63
C ARG A 74 39.15 7.87 63.82
N GLU A 75 37.94 7.61 64.27
CA GLU A 75 36.96 6.80 63.54
C GLU A 75 36.62 7.43 62.18
N ARG A 76 36.44 8.75 62.14
CA ARG A 76 36.21 9.49 60.89
C ARG A 76 37.41 9.48 59.96
N SER A 77 38.62 9.64 60.49
CA SER A 77 39.84 9.52 59.69
C SER A 77 39.96 8.12 59.07
N ALA A 78 39.61 7.07 59.82
CA ALA A 78 39.59 5.71 59.32
C ALA A 78 38.51 5.52 58.24
N ALA A 79 37.30 6.01 58.46
CA ALA A 79 36.21 5.97 57.49
C ALA A 79 36.57 6.70 56.18
N ILE A 80 37.15 7.90 56.26
CA ILE A 80 37.61 8.67 55.09
C ILE A 80 38.70 7.89 54.34
N SER A 81 39.64 7.26 55.04
CA SER A 81 40.69 6.47 54.38
C SER A 81 40.13 5.24 53.65
N ALA A 82 39.10 4.60 54.22
CA ALA A 82 38.40 3.49 53.58
C ALA A 82 37.61 3.96 52.35
N GLU A 83 36.84 5.05 52.47
CA GLU A 83 36.11 5.65 51.35
C GLU A 83 37.05 6.08 50.22
N LEU A 84 38.23 6.62 50.54
CA LEU A 84 39.20 7.04 49.52
C LEU A 84 39.76 5.84 48.78
N LEU A 85 40.11 4.76 49.48
CA LEU A 85 40.53 3.51 48.85
C LEU A 85 39.41 2.91 47.99
N GLU A 86 38.17 2.94 48.46
CA GLU A 86 37.01 2.48 47.69
C GLU A 86 36.78 3.33 46.43
N LEU A 87 36.87 4.66 46.55
CA LEU A 87 36.74 5.57 45.41
C LEU A 87 37.86 5.36 44.39
N VAL A 88 39.11 5.18 44.84
CA VAL A 88 40.24 4.90 43.97
C VAL A 88 40.09 3.55 43.29
N ASN A 89 39.72 2.51 44.04
CA ASN A 89 39.53 1.17 43.47
C ASN A 89 38.37 1.13 42.49
N SER A 90 37.24 1.78 42.80
CA SER A 90 36.09 1.86 41.88
C SER A 90 36.41 2.69 40.63
N ASN A 91 37.13 3.80 40.76
CA ASN A 91 37.56 4.60 39.63
C ASN A 91 38.57 3.84 38.76
N TYR A 92 39.54 3.15 39.36
CA TYR A 92 40.52 2.32 38.66
C TYR A 92 39.84 1.16 37.90
N ALA A 93 38.91 0.46 38.54
CA ALA A 93 38.12 -0.58 37.90
C ALA A 93 37.29 -0.04 36.72
N SER A 94 36.69 1.14 36.89
CA SER A 94 35.92 1.81 35.83
C SER A 94 36.82 2.22 34.65
N PHE A 95 38.03 2.73 34.94
CA PHE A 95 38.98 3.15 33.90
C PHE A 95 39.55 1.96 33.13
N LEU A 96 39.86 0.86 33.81
CA LEU A 96 40.26 -0.39 33.15
C LEU A 96 39.14 -0.97 32.30
N GLY A 97 37.90 -0.97 32.81
CA GLY A 97 36.73 -1.41 32.04
C GLY A 97 36.52 -0.58 30.78
N LEU A 98 36.64 0.75 30.88
CA LEU A 98 36.57 1.64 29.73
C LEU A 98 37.71 1.37 28.73
N GLY A 99 38.91 1.10 29.22
CA GLY A 99 40.06 0.74 28.39
C GLY A 99 39.85 -0.56 27.61
N ASP A 100 39.31 -1.59 28.26
CA ASP A 100 38.97 -2.86 27.62
C ASP A 100 37.85 -2.71 26.59
N GLU A 101 36.82 -1.92 26.90
CA GLU A 101 35.73 -1.60 25.95
C GLU A 101 36.23 -0.81 24.73
N LEU A 102 37.08 0.20 24.93
CA LEU A 102 37.70 0.97 23.86
C LEU A 102 38.60 0.09 22.98
N ARG A 103 39.37 -0.81 23.60
CA ARG A 103 40.24 -1.73 22.89
C ARG A 103 39.45 -2.73 22.05
N GLY A 104 38.35 -3.29 22.58
CA GLY A 104 37.46 -4.17 21.85
C GLY A 104 36.51 -3.45 20.87
N GLY A 105 36.35 -2.14 21.01
CA GLY A 105 35.51 -1.33 20.12
C GLY A 105 36.04 -1.26 18.69
N ALA A 106 37.36 -1.24 18.51
CA ALA A 106 37.98 -1.23 17.19
C ALA A 106 37.66 -2.51 16.39
N ASP A 107 37.68 -3.66 17.04
CA ASP A 107 37.35 -4.96 16.43
C ASP A 107 35.87 -5.01 16.03
N LYS A 108 34.96 -4.55 16.91
CA LYS A 108 33.52 -4.46 16.61
C LYS A 108 33.24 -3.55 15.41
N VAL A 109 33.94 -2.41 15.30
CA VAL A 109 33.81 -1.51 14.15
C VAL A 109 34.36 -2.16 12.88
N GLY A 110 35.46 -2.92 13.00
CA GLY A 110 35.99 -3.75 11.92
C GLY A 110 34.97 -4.76 11.39
N ASP A 111 34.33 -5.52 12.29
CA ASP A 111 33.31 -6.52 11.95
C ASP A 111 32.11 -5.88 11.25
N VAL A 112 31.61 -4.75 11.76
CA VAL A 112 30.51 -4.00 11.14
C VAL A 112 30.91 -3.52 9.75
N ARG A 113 32.14 -3.03 9.56
CA ARG A 113 32.62 -2.60 8.24
C ARG A 113 32.67 -3.75 7.26
N VAL A 114 33.15 -4.92 7.67
CA VAL A 114 33.16 -6.12 6.82
C VAL A 114 31.74 -6.57 6.48
N ALA A 115 30.82 -6.57 7.45
CA ALA A 115 29.41 -6.88 7.22
C ALA A 115 28.75 -5.92 6.22
N LEU A 116 29.00 -4.61 6.34
CA LEU A 116 28.49 -3.60 5.41
C LEU A 116 29.05 -3.76 3.99
N LEU A 117 30.33 -4.12 3.86
CA LEU A 117 30.93 -4.43 2.56
C LEU A 117 30.29 -5.68 1.93
N GLY A 118 30.02 -6.71 2.74
CA GLY A 118 29.30 -7.91 2.33
C GLY A 118 27.88 -7.59 1.85
N TYR A 119 27.14 -6.78 2.61
CA TYR A 119 25.80 -6.33 2.25
C TYR A 119 25.79 -5.52 0.95
N LYS A 120 26.72 -4.57 0.79
CA LYS A 120 26.85 -3.79 -0.45
C LYS A 120 27.04 -4.70 -1.66
N ARG A 121 27.87 -5.75 -1.54
CA ARG A 121 28.08 -6.72 -2.62
C ARG A 121 26.79 -7.47 -2.96
N GLN A 122 26.06 -7.93 -1.95
CA GLN A 122 24.78 -8.62 -2.14
C GLN A 122 23.75 -7.71 -2.82
N VAL A 123 23.67 -6.43 -2.44
CA VAL A 123 22.76 -5.47 -3.06
C VAL A 123 23.09 -5.25 -4.54
N GLU A 124 24.37 -5.11 -4.89
CA GLU A 124 24.77 -4.97 -6.31
C GLU A 124 24.46 -6.23 -7.12
N GLU A 125 24.62 -7.42 -6.53
CA GLU A 125 24.25 -8.69 -7.17
C GLU A 125 22.75 -8.79 -7.44
N VAL A 126 21.92 -8.44 -6.44
CA VAL A 126 20.45 -8.40 -6.59
C VAL A 126 20.05 -7.36 -7.64
N LYS A 127 20.68 -6.18 -7.64
CA LYS A 127 20.40 -5.12 -8.61
C LYS A 127 20.71 -5.58 -10.05
N ARG A 128 21.81 -6.30 -10.26
CA ARG A 128 22.14 -6.91 -11.56
C ARG A 128 21.08 -7.92 -11.98
N ALA A 129 20.71 -8.85 -11.10
CA ALA A 129 19.71 -9.88 -11.38
C ALA A 129 18.32 -9.28 -11.71
N VAL A 130 17.91 -8.25 -10.98
CA VAL A 130 16.66 -7.51 -11.26
C VAL A 130 16.74 -6.77 -12.60
N GLY A 131 17.89 -6.19 -12.94
CA GLY A 131 18.13 -5.56 -14.24
C GLY A 131 17.97 -6.54 -15.40
N GLU A 132 18.57 -7.72 -15.29
CA GLU A 132 18.46 -8.80 -16.29
C GLU A 132 17.01 -9.27 -16.44
N ARG A 133 16.33 -9.53 -15.32
CA ARG A 133 14.93 -9.96 -15.36
C ARG A 133 14.01 -8.90 -15.94
N ARG A 134 14.28 -7.62 -15.67
CA ARG A 134 13.52 -6.50 -16.26
C ARG A 134 13.66 -6.47 -17.78
N GLU A 135 14.85 -6.76 -18.32
CA GLU A 135 15.06 -6.79 -19.76
C GLU A 135 14.33 -7.97 -20.41
N GLU A 136 14.40 -9.16 -19.82
CA GLU A 136 13.67 -10.34 -20.27
C GLU A 136 12.15 -10.09 -20.29
N VAL A 137 11.60 -9.48 -19.23
CA VAL A 137 10.19 -9.10 -19.16
C VAL A 137 9.86 -8.06 -20.23
N ARG A 138 10.73 -7.08 -20.47
CA ARG A 138 10.51 -6.09 -21.54
C ARG A 138 10.43 -6.75 -22.91
N MET A 139 11.34 -7.68 -23.21
CA MET A 139 11.34 -8.40 -24.49
C MET A 139 10.07 -9.22 -24.66
N THR A 140 9.71 -10.03 -23.67
CA THR A 140 8.50 -10.88 -23.72
C THR A 140 7.21 -10.07 -23.80
N VAL A 141 7.12 -8.91 -23.14
CA VAL A 141 5.97 -7.99 -23.28
C VAL A 141 5.94 -7.38 -24.69
N GLY A 142 7.10 -7.07 -25.28
CA GLY A 142 7.20 -6.61 -26.66
C GLY A 142 6.70 -7.67 -27.65
N GLU A 143 7.12 -8.92 -27.47
CA GLU A 143 6.65 -10.06 -28.25
C GLU A 143 5.13 -10.26 -28.09
N LEU A 144 4.62 -10.24 -26.85
CA LEU A 144 3.19 -10.38 -26.58
C LEU A 144 2.37 -9.26 -27.26
N ARG A 145 2.87 -8.02 -27.24
CA ARG A 145 2.24 -6.90 -27.95
C ARG A 145 2.26 -7.11 -29.46
N GLY A 146 3.36 -7.61 -30.01
CA GLY A 146 3.47 -7.94 -31.44
C GLY A 146 2.49 -9.03 -31.85
N VAL A 147 2.39 -10.10 -31.07
CA VAL A 147 1.42 -11.19 -31.27
C VAL A 147 -0.01 -10.66 -31.14
N GLY A 148 -0.29 -9.82 -30.14
CA GLY A 148 -1.59 -9.18 -29.96
C GLY A 148 -2.02 -8.37 -31.19
N GLY A 149 -1.12 -7.54 -31.73
CA GLY A 149 -1.37 -6.79 -32.96
C GLY A 149 -1.59 -7.69 -34.18
N ALA A 150 -0.84 -8.79 -34.31
CA ALA A 150 -1.05 -9.76 -35.38
C ALA A 150 -2.40 -10.49 -35.27
N VAL A 151 -2.85 -10.81 -34.06
CA VAL A 151 -4.16 -11.41 -33.80
C VAL A 151 -5.29 -10.44 -34.11
N GLU A 152 -5.17 -9.17 -33.71
CA GLU A 152 -6.15 -8.12 -34.04
C GLU A 152 -6.27 -7.91 -35.56
N LEU A 153 -5.13 -7.85 -36.26
CA LEU A 153 -5.09 -7.77 -37.72
C LEU A 153 -5.74 -9.01 -38.36
N GLY A 154 -5.42 -10.21 -37.88
CA GLY A 154 -6.03 -11.45 -38.38
C GLY A 154 -7.55 -11.49 -38.18
N ARG A 155 -8.04 -11.06 -37.01
CA ARG A 155 -9.48 -10.96 -36.73
C ARG A 155 -10.17 -9.96 -37.63
N GLY A 156 -9.57 -8.79 -37.84
CA GLY A 156 -10.13 -7.79 -38.75
C GLY A 156 -10.13 -8.26 -40.21
N MET A 157 -9.12 -9.01 -40.65
CA MET A 157 -9.11 -9.63 -41.99
C MET A 157 -10.23 -10.68 -42.14
N GLU A 158 -10.47 -11.50 -41.12
CA GLU A 158 -11.57 -12.46 -41.09
C GLU A 158 -12.95 -11.75 -41.12
N GLU A 159 -13.10 -10.68 -40.34
CA GLU A 159 -14.30 -9.86 -40.36
C GLU A 159 -14.54 -9.21 -41.73
N LEU A 160 -13.49 -8.67 -42.36
CA LEU A 160 -13.58 -8.14 -43.72
C LEU A 160 -14.03 -9.22 -44.71
N GLY A 161 -13.42 -10.41 -44.65
CA GLY A 161 -13.77 -11.54 -45.51
C GLY A 161 -15.23 -11.97 -45.36
N THR A 162 -15.72 -12.14 -44.12
CA THR A 162 -17.11 -12.53 -43.85
C THR A 162 -18.11 -11.47 -44.30
N ARG A 163 -17.84 -10.18 -44.08
CA ARG A 163 -18.72 -9.10 -44.56
C ARG A 163 -18.77 -9.01 -46.08
N VAL A 164 -17.64 -9.20 -46.76
CA VAL A 164 -17.59 -9.26 -48.24
C VAL A 164 -18.39 -10.46 -48.75
N GLU A 165 -18.24 -11.64 -48.16
CA GLU A 165 -19.03 -12.81 -48.53
C GLU A 165 -20.53 -12.63 -48.30
N LEU A 166 -20.93 -11.98 -47.20
CA LEU A 166 -22.34 -11.69 -46.93
C LEU A 166 -22.90 -10.67 -47.94
N LEU A 167 -22.15 -9.64 -48.30
CA LEU A 167 -22.52 -8.67 -49.32
C LEU A 167 -22.69 -9.37 -50.68
N GLU A 168 -21.73 -10.23 -51.07
CA GLU A 168 -21.81 -11.05 -52.28
C GLU A 168 -23.05 -11.95 -52.25
N LYS A 169 -23.33 -12.66 -51.15
CA LYS A 169 -24.53 -13.50 -51.00
C LYS A 169 -25.82 -12.69 -51.15
N LYS A 170 -25.93 -11.53 -50.50
CA LYS A 170 -27.11 -10.65 -50.61
C LYS A 170 -27.31 -10.13 -52.05
N LEU A 171 -26.21 -9.77 -52.73
CA LEU A 171 -26.22 -9.35 -54.13
C LEU A 171 -26.60 -10.49 -55.09
N VAL A 172 -26.08 -11.70 -54.85
CA VAL A 172 -26.36 -12.89 -55.65
C VAL A 172 -27.79 -13.40 -55.45
N VAL A 173 -28.33 -13.37 -54.24
CA VAL A 173 -29.73 -13.77 -53.99
C VAL A 173 -30.72 -12.78 -54.63
N GLY A 174 -30.39 -11.49 -54.70
CA GLY A 174 -31.11 -10.52 -55.53
C GLY A 174 -31.04 -10.84 -57.04
N SER A 175 -29.93 -11.42 -57.50
CA SER A 175 -29.69 -11.80 -58.91
C SER A 175 -30.48 -13.01 -59.41
N TYR A 176 -30.86 -13.95 -58.54
CA TYR A 176 -31.58 -15.17 -58.93
C TYR A 176 -33.08 -15.11 -58.68
N ALA A 177 -33.54 -14.24 -57.77
CA ALA A 177 -34.96 -14.01 -57.51
C ALA A 177 -35.74 -13.45 -58.73
N GLY A 178 -35.04 -12.90 -59.73
CA GLY A 178 -35.64 -12.44 -60.99
C GLY A 178 -35.71 -13.47 -62.11
N ARG A 179 -35.21 -14.71 -61.95
CA ARG A 179 -35.09 -15.69 -63.06
C ARG A 179 -35.95 -16.95 -62.91
N VAL A 180 -36.69 -17.13 -61.81
CA VAL A 180 -37.53 -18.32 -61.58
C VAL A 180 -38.99 -17.91 -61.42
N LYS A 181 -39.64 -17.50 -62.51
CA LYS A 181 -41.09 -17.62 -62.69
C LYS A 181 -41.42 -17.75 -64.18
N GLN A 182 -41.14 -18.93 -64.74
CA GLN A 182 -41.95 -19.53 -65.81
C GLN A 182 -41.67 -21.02 -65.87
N ASP A 183 -42.36 -21.78 -65.01
CA ASP A 183 -43.11 -22.98 -65.38
C ASP A 183 -43.50 -23.71 -64.11
N GLY A 184 -44.81 -23.80 -63.91
CA GLY A 184 -45.38 -24.59 -62.84
C GLY A 184 -45.15 -26.08 -63.08
N VAL A 185 -45.02 -26.83 -62.00
CA VAL A 185 -45.59 -28.17 -61.81
C VAL A 185 -45.46 -28.50 -60.33
N ASP A 186 -46.56 -29.02 -59.79
CA ASP A 186 -46.72 -29.56 -58.45
C ASP A 186 -45.57 -30.45 -57.97
N GLY A 187 -45.14 -30.22 -56.73
CA GLY A 187 -44.19 -31.07 -56.04
C GLY A 187 -44.33 -30.93 -54.53
N LYS A 188 -45.24 -31.73 -53.96
CA LYS A 188 -45.27 -32.01 -52.51
C LYS A 188 -43.88 -32.47 -52.05
N ALA A 189 -43.39 -31.88 -50.97
CA ALA A 189 -42.40 -32.50 -50.09
C ALA A 189 -42.78 -32.17 -48.64
N GLU A 190 -42.87 -33.24 -47.86
CA GLU A 190 -43.12 -33.26 -46.42
C GLU A 190 -41.84 -32.92 -45.62
N ASP A 191 -42.04 -32.57 -44.34
CA ASP A 191 -41.08 -32.69 -43.22
C ASP A 191 -39.84 -31.77 -43.30
N ASP A 192 -39.27 -31.19 -42.25
CA ASP A 192 -39.42 -31.20 -40.79
C ASP A 192 -38.53 -30.05 -40.23
N GLY A 193 -38.73 -29.63 -38.97
CA GLY A 193 -37.65 -28.96 -38.22
C GLY A 193 -37.97 -27.63 -37.53
N PHE A 194 -38.73 -27.72 -36.43
CA PHE A 194 -38.26 -27.33 -35.09
C PHE A 194 -37.56 -25.96 -34.92
N TRP A 195 -38.30 -24.97 -34.40
CA TRP A 195 -37.81 -23.97 -33.44
C TRP A 195 -38.98 -23.55 -32.53
N GLU A 196 -38.95 -24.01 -31.28
CA GLU A 196 -39.69 -23.38 -30.18
C GLU A 196 -38.94 -22.13 -29.75
N GLU A 197 -39.59 -20.96 -29.74
CA GLU A 197 -39.30 -19.92 -28.76
C GLU A 197 -40.55 -19.07 -28.49
N GLU A 198 -40.87 -18.94 -27.21
CA GLU A 198 -41.97 -18.18 -26.64
C GLU A 198 -41.85 -16.67 -26.93
N GLY A 199 -43.01 -16.01 -27.10
CA GLY A 199 -43.06 -14.55 -27.23
C GLY A 199 -44.47 -13.97 -27.30
N SER A 200 -45.24 -14.10 -26.21
CA SER A 200 -46.15 -13.07 -25.65
C SER A 200 -46.98 -12.17 -26.60
N GLY A 201 -48.29 -12.46 -26.70
CA GLY A 201 -49.37 -11.52 -26.34
C GLY A 201 -49.73 -10.35 -27.27
N GLU A 202 -50.73 -10.59 -28.12
CA GLU A 202 -51.93 -9.77 -28.42
C GLU A 202 -51.79 -8.24 -28.63
N GLU A 203 -52.18 -7.74 -29.82
CA GLU A 203 -53.51 -7.14 -30.03
C GLU A 203 -53.79 -6.81 -31.52
N GLU A 204 -55.08 -6.78 -31.81
CA GLU A 204 -55.76 -6.83 -33.11
C GLU A 204 -55.73 -5.51 -33.90
N GLY A 205 -55.99 -5.62 -35.21
CA GLY A 205 -56.26 -4.52 -36.11
C GLY A 205 -56.43 -5.00 -37.54
N GLU A 206 -57.64 -5.47 -37.86
CA GLU A 206 -58.12 -5.71 -39.22
C GLU A 206 -58.04 -4.42 -40.04
N ASP A 207 -57.52 -4.50 -41.26
CA ASP A 207 -58.05 -3.78 -42.44
C ASP A 207 -57.48 -4.44 -43.70
N VAL A 208 -58.34 -5.25 -44.32
CA VAL A 208 -58.20 -5.75 -45.68
C VAL A 208 -58.71 -4.64 -46.60
N GLU A 209 -57.90 -4.16 -47.54
CA GLU A 209 -58.27 -3.91 -48.94
C GLU A 209 -57.12 -3.25 -49.71
N GLY A 210 -56.98 -3.62 -51.00
CA GLY A 210 -56.15 -2.87 -51.95
C GLY A 210 -55.08 -3.69 -52.65
N GLN A 211 -55.46 -4.74 -53.36
CA GLN A 211 -54.66 -5.26 -54.48
C GLN A 211 -54.78 -4.27 -55.64
N GLU A 212 -53.76 -3.44 -55.83
CA GLU A 212 -53.51 -2.73 -57.09
C GLU A 212 -52.17 -3.23 -57.64
N ASP A 213 -52.28 -4.15 -58.61
CA ASP A 213 -51.19 -4.62 -59.44
C ASP A 213 -50.69 -3.48 -60.33
N GLU A 214 -49.74 -2.68 -59.84
CA GLU A 214 -49.07 -1.64 -60.61
C GLU A 214 -47.65 -2.07 -61.01
N ALA A 215 -47.53 -2.40 -62.30
CA ALA A 215 -46.34 -2.37 -63.16
C ALA A 215 -44.98 -2.79 -62.56
N GLY A 216 -44.51 -3.96 -63.02
CA GLY A 216 -43.18 -4.52 -62.85
C GLY A 216 -42.02 -3.52 -62.67
N PHE A 217 -41.58 -3.39 -61.42
CA PHE A 217 -40.23 -2.94 -61.09
C PHE A 217 -39.41 -4.15 -60.66
N VAL A 218 -38.75 -4.80 -61.63
CA VAL A 218 -37.78 -5.88 -61.41
C VAL A 218 -36.46 -5.29 -60.94
N GLY A 219 -36.52 -4.46 -59.89
CA GLY A 219 -35.35 -3.86 -59.26
C GLY A 219 -35.36 -4.20 -57.79
N SER A 220 -34.20 -4.52 -57.24
CA SER A 220 -33.96 -4.52 -55.80
C SER A 220 -34.66 -3.30 -55.19
N SER A 221 -35.56 -3.51 -54.22
CA SER A 221 -36.32 -2.39 -53.64
C SER A 221 -35.36 -1.29 -53.14
N PRO A 222 -35.71 0.01 -53.26
CA PRO A 222 -34.81 1.11 -52.91
C PRO A 222 -34.28 1.02 -51.47
N ALA A 223 -35.06 0.43 -50.56
CA ALA A 223 -34.63 0.12 -49.20
C ALA A 223 -33.50 -0.94 -49.12
N LYS A 224 -33.55 -1.99 -49.96
CA LYS A 224 -32.51 -3.03 -50.06
C LYS A 224 -31.21 -2.46 -50.63
N LEU A 225 -31.29 -1.63 -51.68
CA LEU A 225 -30.12 -0.92 -52.22
C LEU A 225 -29.50 0.03 -51.19
N GLY A 226 -30.33 0.75 -50.43
CA GLY A 226 -29.87 1.59 -49.32
C GLY A 226 -29.23 0.81 -48.17
N SER A 227 -29.63 -0.45 -47.94
CA SER A 227 -28.94 -1.34 -46.98
C SER A 227 -27.59 -1.85 -47.52
N LEU A 228 -27.52 -2.21 -48.81
CA LEU A 228 -26.29 -2.67 -49.46
C LEU A 228 -25.24 -1.56 -49.56
N ALA A 229 -25.65 -0.33 -49.87
CA ALA A 229 -24.76 0.84 -49.90
C ALA A 229 -24.15 1.14 -48.51
N ARG A 230 -24.94 0.97 -47.44
CA ARG A 230 -24.44 1.12 -46.06
C ARG A 230 -23.46 0.01 -45.71
N ASP A 231 -23.77 -1.24 -46.06
CA ASP A 231 -22.87 -2.38 -45.86
C ASP A 231 -21.55 -2.19 -46.61
N TYR A 232 -21.57 -1.66 -47.84
CA TYR A 232 -20.38 -1.31 -48.64
C TYR A 232 -19.48 -0.28 -47.94
N VAL A 233 -20.06 0.83 -47.48
CA VAL A 233 -19.30 1.89 -46.78
C VAL A 233 -18.65 1.36 -45.49
N LEU A 234 -19.32 0.43 -44.80
CA LEU A 234 -18.75 -0.21 -43.61
C LEU A 234 -17.58 -1.14 -43.96
N ILE A 235 -17.65 -1.83 -45.10
CA ILE A 235 -16.56 -2.69 -45.59
C ILE A 235 -15.36 -1.85 -46.03
N GLU A 236 -15.59 -0.73 -46.73
CA GLU A 236 -14.53 0.21 -47.14
C GLU A 236 -13.80 0.80 -45.94
N ARG A 237 -14.54 1.27 -44.92
CA ARG A 237 -13.92 1.77 -43.67
C ARG A 237 -13.11 0.70 -42.93
N LEU A 238 -13.56 -0.56 -42.97
CA LEU A 238 -12.81 -1.66 -42.37
C LEU A 238 -11.54 -1.98 -43.16
N ALA A 239 -11.60 -1.98 -44.50
CA ALA A 239 -10.45 -2.15 -45.38
C ALA A 239 -9.40 -1.04 -45.14
N ASP A 240 -9.84 0.21 -45.05
CA ASP A 240 -8.98 1.35 -44.73
C ASP A 240 -8.32 1.21 -43.36
N SER A 241 -9.07 0.71 -42.36
CA SER A 241 -8.54 0.51 -41.00
C SER A 241 -7.51 -0.61 -40.88
N LEU A 242 -7.54 -1.59 -41.78
CA LEU A 242 -6.59 -2.70 -41.86
C LEU A 242 -5.34 -2.35 -42.68
N GLY A 243 -5.46 -1.36 -43.56
CA GLY A 243 -4.40 -0.90 -44.46
C GLY A 243 -4.54 -1.51 -45.85
N THR A 244 -4.56 -0.64 -46.87
CA THR A 244 -4.71 -0.97 -48.30
C THR A 244 -3.52 -1.70 -48.91
N ASP A 245 -2.37 -1.67 -48.23
CA ASP A 245 -1.13 -2.30 -48.70
C ASP A 245 -1.09 -3.82 -48.51
N LEU A 246 -2.04 -4.37 -47.73
CA LEU A 246 -2.12 -5.81 -47.49
C LEU A 246 -2.66 -6.53 -48.74
N PRO A 247 -1.99 -7.59 -49.24
CA PRO A 247 -2.39 -8.28 -50.46
C PRO A 247 -3.79 -8.93 -50.37
N PHE A 248 -4.22 -9.28 -49.17
CA PHE A 248 -5.56 -9.79 -48.90
C PHE A 248 -6.63 -8.71 -49.04
N VAL A 249 -6.38 -7.51 -48.49
CA VAL A 249 -7.31 -6.38 -48.57
C VAL A 249 -7.50 -5.97 -50.03
N ARG A 250 -6.39 -5.83 -50.77
CA ARG A 250 -6.45 -5.57 -52.22
C ARG A 250 -7.25 -6.62 -52.99
N LYS A 251 -7.09 -7.91 -52.65
CA LYS A 251 -7.89 -8.99 -53.25
C LYS A 251 -9.38 -8.89 -52.90
N MET A 252 -9.72 -8.45 -51.68
CA MET A 252 -11.11 -8.21 -51.28
C MET A 252 -11.70 -7.00 -52.00
N GLU A 253 -10.95 -5.91 -52.14
CA GLU A 253 -11.35 -4.74 -52.94
C GLU A 253 -11.57 -5.10 -54.41
N GLU A 254 -10.64 -5.87 -55.01
CA GLU A 254 -10.79 -6.39 -56.37
C GLU A 254 -12.02 -7.31 -56.52
N ARG A 255 -12.43 -8.04 -55.47
CA ARG A 255 -13.69 -8.80 -55.48
C ARG A 255 -14.88 -7.85 -55.48
N ILE A 256 -14.93 -6.93 -54.52
CA ILE A 256 -16.01 -5.96 -54.35
C ILE A 256 -16.21 -5.14 -55.64
N MET A 257 -15.13 -4.64 -56.26
CA MET A 257 -15.18 -3.88 -57.51
C MET A 257 -15.75 -4.72 -58.67
N ARG A 258 -15.31 -5.98 -58.82
CA ARG A 258 -15.87 -6.87 -59.85
C ARG A 258 -17.37 -7.06 -59.66
N TYR A 259 -17.85 -7.22 -58.43
CA TYR A 259 -19.30 -7.35 -58.19
C TYR A 259 -20.06 -6.04 -58.43
N ALA A 260 -19.50 -4.90 -58.04
CA ALA A 260 -20.08 -3.58 -58.32
C ALA A 260 -20.20 -3.30 -59.84
N GLU A 261 -19.17 -3.65 -60.63
CA GLU A 261 -19.21 -3.54 -62.10
C GLU A 261 -20.28 -4.46 -62.72
N THR A 262 -20.44 -5.69 -62.19
CA THR A 262 -21.50 -6.59 -62.66
C THR A 262 -22.91 -6.10 -62.35
N GLU A 263 -23.10 -5.36 -61.25
CA GLU A 263 -24.39 -4.77 -60.91
C GLU A 263 -24.66 -3.51 -61.73
N ALA A 264 -23.67 -2.62 -61.88
CA ALA A 264 -23.79 -1.40 -62.69
C ALA A 264 -24.15 -1.73 -64.16
N THR A 265 -23.53 -2.77 -64.73
CA THR A 265 -23.85 -3.23 -66.09
C THR A 265 -25.23 -3.90 -66.20
N ARG A 266 -25.83 -4.35 -65.10
CA ARG A 266 -27.21 -4.87 -65.07
C ARG A 266 -28.23 -3.74 -64.97
N VAL A 267 -28.04 -2.81 -64.06
CA VAL A 267 -28.91 -1.63 -63.91
C VAL A 267 -28.98 -0.81 -65.22
N LEU A 268 -27.89 -0.78 -65.99
CA LEU A 268 -27.86 -0.14 -67.32
C LEU A 268 -28.53 -0.96 -68.44
N LYS A 269 -28.73 -2.27 -68.28
CA LYS A 269 -29.47 -3.13 -69.24
C LYS A 269 -30.97 -3.20 -68.96
N GLU A 270 -31.40 -2.81 -67.77
CA GLU A 270 -32.80 -2.74 -67.35
C GLU A 270 -33.48 -1.38 -67.65
N LYS A 271 -32.72 -0.41 -68.16
CA LYS A 271 -33.25 0.85 -68.73
C LYS A 271 -33.27 0.79 -70.25
#